data_AF-A0A497TEF2-F1
#
_entry.id   AF-A0A497TEF2-F1
#
_cell.length_a   1.000
_cell.length_b   1.000
_cell.length_c   1.000
_cell.angle_alpha   90.00
_cell.angle_beta   90.00
_cell.angle_gamma   90.00
#
_symmetry.space_group_name_H-M   'P 1'
#
loop_
_entity.id
_entity.type
_entity.pdbx_description
1 polymer ?
#
loop_
_entity_poly.entity_id
_entity_poly.type
_entity_poly.pdbx_seq_one_letter_code
_entity_poly.pdbx_strand_id
1 'polypeptide(L)'
;MECPKCGGGAYLSEEELVQILSETDPVKILIKAVYVCRACSERFSRLVYDDLGSRKREPVQTQRFQQTQEHMQIETVKDEPAESLKFF
;
A
#
# COMPACT_ATOMS: atom_id res chain seq x y z
N MET A 1 8.66 -1.81 -2.21
CA MET A 1 10.07 -1.43 -2.02
C MET A 1 10.91 -2.12 -3.08
N GLU A 2 11.88 -1.42 -3.67
CA GLU A 2 12.80 -1.99 -4.67
C GLU A 2 14.10 -2.46 -3.99
N CYS A 3 14.67 -3.56 -4.48
CA CYS A 3 15.92 -4.09 -3.99
C CYS A 3 17.09 -3.21 -4.46
N PRO A 4 17.94 -2.71 -3.56
CA PRO A 4 19.04 -1.82 -3.93
C PRO A 4 20.14 -2.51 -4.76
N LYS A 5 20.16 -3.85 -4.78
CA LYS A 5 21.17 -4.64 -5.48
C LYS A 5 20.81 -4.92 -6.94
N CYS A 6 19.54 -5.24 -7.22
CA CYS A 6 19.11 -5.70 -8.55
C CYS A 6 17.88 -4.96 -9.10
N GLY A 7 17.32 -3.99 -8.36
CA GLY A 7 16.10 -3.27 -8.75
C GLY A 7 14.80 -4.09 -8.66
N GLY A 8 14.88 -5.39 -8.37
CA GLY A 8 13.70 -6.25 -8.25
C GLY A 8 12.81 -5.90 -7.05
N GLY A 9 11.53 -6.28 -7.10
CA GLY A 9 10.61 -6.07 -5.98
C GLY A 9 11.04 -6.80 -4.70
N ALA A 10 10.85 -6.18 -3.55
CA ALA A 10 11.13 -6.75 -2.23
C ALA A 10 9.89 -6.72 -1.33
N TYR A 11 9.78 -7.71 -0.44
CA TYR A 11 8.74 -7.82 0.57
C TYR A 11 9.32 -7.68 1.98
N LEU A 12 8.50 -7.18 2.91
CA LEU A 12 8.86 -7.07 4.32
C LEU A 12 8.89 -8.46 4.94
N SER A 13 9.99 -8.80 5.58
CA SER A 13 10.21 -10.10 6.24
C SER A 13 10.10 -9.99 7.75
N GLU A 14 10.63 -8.91 8.34
CA GLU A 14 10.70 -8.75 9.79
C GLU A 14 10.71 -7.27 10.16
N GLU A 15 10.14 -6.95 11.31
CA GLU A 15 10.16 -5.63 11.93
C GLU A 15 10.65 -5.77 13.37
N GLU A 16 11.69 -5.02 13.71
CA GLU A 16 12.32 -5.02 15.02
C GLU A 16 12.28 -3.60 15.61
N LEU A 17 11.67 -3.44 16.79
CA LEU A 17 11.72 -2.17 17.52
C LEU A 17 13.13 -1.98 18.08
N VAL A 18 13.83 -0.95 17.61
CA VAL A 18 15.22 -0.69 18.01
C VAL A 18 15.26 0.17 19.26
N GLN A 19 14.58 1.33 19.23
CA GLN A 19 14.69 2.32 20.28
C GLN A 19 13.50 3.26 20.30
N ILE A 20 13.13 3.73 21.48
CA ILE A 20 12.21 4.85 21.68
C ILE A 20 13.05 6.06 22.09
N LEU A 21 12.95 7.15 21.32
CA LEU A 21 13.58 8.43 21.62
C LEU A 21 12.58 9.29 22.39
N SER A 22 12.63 9.20 23.72
CA SER A 22 11.76 9.95 24.63
C SER A 22 12.19 11.40 24.83
N GLU A 23 13.42 11.74 24.45
CA GLU A 23 13.97 13.10 24.55
C GLU A 23 13.48 14.02 23.43
N THR A 24 12.89 13.47 22.37
CA THR A 24 12.31 14.24 21.27
C THR A 24 10.84 14.54 21.54
N ASP A 25 10.38 15.73 21.11
CA ASP A 25 8.95 16.08 21.07
C ASP A 25 8.54 16.35 19.60
N PRO A 26 7.69 15.51 18.98
CA PRO A 26 7.04 14.33 19.55
C PRO A 26 8.01 13.17 19.82
N VAL A 27 7.63 12.26 20.72
CA VAL A 27 8.38 11.03 21.00
C VAL A 27 8.50 10.23 19.71
N LYS A 28 9.71 9.78 19.37
CA LYS A 28 9.96 8.99 18.15
C LYS A 28 10.21 7.54 18.48
N ILE A 29 9.77 6.65 17.60
CA ILE A 29 10.17 5.24 17.60
C ILE A 29 11.05 4.97 16.40
N LEU A 30 12.11 4.20 16.61
CA LEU A 30 12.99 3.69 15.57
C LEU A 30 12.71 2.19 15.38
N ILE A 31 12.32 1.83 14.17
CA ILE A 31 12.01 0.46 13.75
C ILE A 31 13.00 0.07 12.66
N LYS A 32 13.60 -1.11 12.79
CA LYS A 32 14.39 -1.73 11.73
C LYS A 32 13.47 -2.68 10.97
N ALA A 33 13.20 -2.33 9.72
CA ALA A 33 12.43 -3.16 8.80
C ALA A 33 13.39 -3.94 7.89
N VAL A 34 13.32 -5.27 7.94
CA VAL A 34 14.13 -6.17 7.12
C VAL A 34 13.31 -6.63 5.91
N TYR A 35 13.87 -6.47 4.73
CA TYR A 35 13.26 -6.82 3.45
C TYR A 35 14.03 -7.94 2.78
N VAL A 36 13.32 -8.77 2.01
CA VAL A 36 13.88 -9.83 1.18
C VAL A 36 13.50 -9.54 -0.28
N CYS A 37 14.49 -9.51 -1.17
CA CYS A 37 14.25 -9.38 -2.60
C CYS A 37 13.64 -10.66 -3.18
N ARG A 38 12.58 -10.53 -3.99
CA ARG A 38 11.98 -11.67 -4.70
C ARG A 38 12.83 -12.19 -5.86
N ALA A 39 13.68 -11.34 -6.44
CA ALA A 39 14.46 -11.68 -7.62
C ALA A 39 15.81 -12.33 -7.30
N CYS A 40 16.57 -11.73 -6.38
CA CYS A 40 17.93 -12.21 -6.04
C CYS A 40 18.06 -12.78 -4.62
N SER A 41 16.95 -12.86 -3.86
CA SER A 41 16.90 -13.36 -2.48
C SER A 41 17.79 -12.59 -1.48
N GLU A 42 18.33 -11.43 -1.87
CA GLU A 42 19.14 -10.58 -1.00
C GLU A 42 18.28 -10.06 0.17
N ARG A 43 18.86 -10.09 1.37
CA ARG A 43 18.29 -9.51 2.59
C ARG A 43 18.92 -8.16 2.86
N PHE A 44 18.10 -7.15 3.10
CA PHE A 44 18.57 -5.80 3.43
C PHE A 44 17.61 -5.12 4.41
N SER A 45 18.13 -4.22 5.24
CA SER A 45 17.35 -3.53 6.26
C SER A 45 17.27 -2.03 6.00
N ARG A 46 16.15 -1.43 6.38
CA ARG A 46 15.96 0.03 6.42
C ARG A 46 15.50 0.44 7.81
N LEU A 47 16.12 1.49 8.33
CA LEU A 47 15.63 2.16 9.54
C LEU A 47 14.47 3.08 9.14
N VAL A 48 13.36 2.92 9.84
CA VAL A 48 12.15 3.72 9.74
C VAL A 48 11.93 4.38 11.09
N TYR A 49 11.51 5.64 11.09
CA TYR A 49 11.08 6.31 12.31
C TYR A 49 9.60 6.69 12.19
N ASP A 50 8.89 6.68 13.32
CA ASP A 50 7.51 7.14 13.42
C ASP A 50 7.33 8.02 14.67
N ASP A 51 6.41 8.98 14.61
CA ASP A 51 6.14 9.95 15.67
C ASP A 51 4.96 9.48 16.54
N LEU A 52 5.22 9.10 17.79
CA LEU A 52 4.19 8.63 18.74
C LEU A 52 3.28 9.76 19.27
N GLY A 53 3.66 11.03 19.09
CA GLY A 53 2.98 12.19 19.67
C GLY A 53 1.96 12.90 18.76
N SER A 54 1.96 12.64 17.46
CA SER A 54 1.15 13.42 16.50
C SER A 54 -0.33 13.00 16.43
N ARG A 55 -0.75 11.96 17.16
CA ARG A 55 -2.17 11.60 17.29
C ARG A 55 -2.87 12.42 18.37
N LYS A 56 -2.80 13.76 18.29
CA LYS A 56 -3.98 14.54 18.69
C LYS A 56 -5.12 14.02 17.82
N ARG A 57 -6.26 13.68 18.42
CA ARG A 57 -7.46 13.15 17.74
C ARG A 57 -7.87 14.06 16.57
N GLU A 58 -7.27 13.89 15.40
CA GLU A 58 -7.88 14.33 14.17
C GLU A 58 -8.88 13.25 13.76
N PRO A 59 -10.11 13.62 13.39
CA PRO A 59 -11.09 12.66 12.88
C PRO A 59 -10.45 11.95 11.67
N VAL A 60 -10.54 10.62 11.68
CA VAL A 60 -10.06 9.72 10.64
C VAL A 60 -10.47 10.24 9.26
N GLN A 61 -9.57 10.98 8.60
CA GLN A 61 -9.62 11.08 7.15
C GLN A 61 -9.04 9.76 6.66
N THR A 62 -9.94 8.85 6.30
CA THR A 62 -9.66 7.66 5.51
C THR A 62 -8.80 8.07 4.33
N GLN A 63 -7.48 7.89 4.41
CA GLN A 63 -6.62 7.92 3.25
C GLN A 63 -7.08 6.75 2.39
N ARG A 64 -7.87 7.08 1.35
CA ARG A 64 -8.18 6.14 0.28
C ARG A 64 -6.85 5.70 -0.28
N PHE A 65 -6.49 4.44 -0.02
CA PHE A 65 -5.57 3.71 -0.88
C PHE A 65 -6.04 3.97 -2.32
N GLN A 66 -5.24 4.67 -3.11
CA GLN A 66 -5.41 4.67 -4.56
C GLN A 66 -5.05 3.26 -5.02
N GLN A 67 -6.04 2.38 -4.95
CA GLN A 67 -6.05 1.14 -5.68
C GLN A 67 -6.24 1.54 -7.14
N THR A 68 -5.16 1.48 -7.91
CA THR A 68 -5.23 1.51 -9.37
C THR A 68 -6.03 0.28 -9.79
N GLN A 69 -7.35 0.41 -9.92
CA GLN A 69 -8.17 -0.59 -10.57
C GLN A 69 -7.95 -0.42 -12.08
N GLU A 70 -7.24 -1.40 -12.65
CA GLU A 70 -7.25 -1.65 -14.09
C GLU A 70 -8.71 -1.83 -14.54
N HIS A 71 -9.15 -0.90 -15.37
CA HIS A 71 -10.50 -0.89 -15.94
C HIS A 71 -10.55 -1.93 -17.05
N MET A 72 -10.95 -3.16 -16.73
CA MET A 72 -11.35 -4.15 -17.72
C MET A 72 -12.78 -3.81 -18.17
N GLN A 73 -12.92 -3.14 -19.31
CA GLN A 73 -14.22 -2.88 -19.92
C GLN A 73 -14.79 -4.18 -20.50
N ILE A 74 -15.83 -4.70 -19.85
CA ILE A 74 -16.79 -5.62 -20.48
C ILE A 74 -17.97 -4.74 -20.89
N GLU A 75 -18.12 -4.48 -22.19
CA GLU A 75 -19.31 -3.86 -22.76
C GLU A 75 -20.46 -4.88 -22.76
N THR A 76 -21.34 -4.79 -21.76
CA THR A 76 -22.68 -5.39 -21.82
C THR A 76 -23.66 -4.37 -22.40
N VAL A 77 -24.16 -4.73 -23.58
CA VAL A 77 -25.26 -4.11 -24.33
C VAL A 77 -26.50 -3.98 -23.44
N LYS A 78 -27.15 -2.80 -23.47
CA LYS A 78 -28.46 -2.55 -22.83
C LYS A 78 -29.57 -2.54 -23.90
N ASP A 79 -30.54 -3.43 -23.71
CA ASP A 79 -32.01 -3.28 -23.88
C ASP A 79 -32.49 -1.81 -23.80
N GLU A 80 -33.45 -1.28 -24.58
CA GLU A 80 -34.82 -1.67 -25.02
C GLU A 80 -35.33 -0.54 -26.00
N PRO A 81 -36.59 -0.45 -26.51
CA PRO A 81 -37.74 -1.38 -26.65
C PRO A 81 -38.44 -1.39 -28.05
N ALA A 82 -39.37 -2.36 -28.22
CA ALA A 82 -40.60 -2.37 -29.05
C ALA A 82 -40.65 -1.80 -30.50
N GLU A 83 -40.91 -2.66 -31.51
CA GLU A 83 -42.18 -2.67 -32.28
C GLU A 83 -42.19 -3.64 -33.49
N SER A 84 -43.39 -4.17 -33.75
CA SER A 84 -43.87 -4.89 -34.94
C SER A 84 -43.61 -6.40 -35.07
N LEU A 85 -44.58 -7.16 -34.53
CA LEU A 85 -45.07 -8.38 -35.18
C LEU A 85 -45.68 -8.03 -36.53
N LYS A 86 -45.26 -8.69 -37.62
CA LYS A 86 -46.14 -9.10 -38.72
C LYS A 86 -45.66 -10.42 -39.34
N PHE A 87 -46.43 -11.48 -39.08
CA PHE A 87 -46.49 -12.68 -39.89
C PHE A 87 -47.30 -12.38 -41.14
N PHE A 88 -46.77 -12.69 -42.33
CA PHE A 88 -47.46 -13.29 -43.47
C PHE A 88 -46.41 -13.78 -44.48
#